data_AF-A0A0B4FVT0-F1
#
_entry.id   AF-A0A0B4FVT0-F1
#
_cell.length_a   1.000
_cell.length_b   1.000
_cell.length_c   1.000
_cell.angle_alpha   90.00
_cell.angle_beta   90.00
_cell.angle_gamma   90.00
#
_symmetry.space_group_name_H-M   'P 1'
#
loop_
_entity.id
_entity.type
_entity.pdbx_description
1 polymer ?
#
loop_
_entity_poly.entity_id
_entity_poly.type
_entity_poly.pdbx_seq_one_letter_code
_entity_poly.pdbx_strand_id
1 'polypeptide(L)'
;MAVQVLKARGVPEDHILFLNIIASPEGVNNFATKFPRLKVVTAFIDQGLDEKKYDSRATNKVKLELTSVSYIIPGLGDFGDRFYTI
;
A
#
# COMPACT_ATOMS: atom_id res chain seq x y z
N MET A 1 12.56 2.03 -0.04
CA MET A 1 11.25 2.70 -0.21
C MET A 1 11.42 4.03 -0.92
N ALA A 2 10.44 4.50 -1.70
CA ALA A 2 10.54 5.75 -2.48
C ALA A 2 10.93 6.97 -1.63
N VAL A 3 10.32 7.14 -0.45
CA VAL A 3 10.63 8.26 0.47
C VAL A 3 12.11 8.27 0.90
N GLN A 4 12.69 7.10 1.20
CA GLN A 4 14.10 7.01 1.61
C GLN A 4 15.04 7.42 0.46
N VAL A 5 14.67 7.07 -0.77
CA VAL A 5 15.45 7.41 -1.96
C VAL A 5 15.44 8.93 -2.20
N LEU A 6 14.30 9.60 -1.96
CA LEU A 6 14.22 11.06 -2.00
C LEU A 6 15.07 11.71 -0.90
N LYS A 7 14.96 11.24 0.35
CA LYS A 7 15.76 11.73 1.47
C LYS A 7 17.26 11.54 1.24
N ALA A 8 17.68 10.39 0.70
CA ALA A 8 19.08 10.11 0.36
C ALA A 8 19.64 11.05 -0.71
N ARG A 9 18.77 11.62 -1.55
CA ARG A 9 19.12 12.66 -2.55
C ARG A 9 18.98 14.09 -2.01
N GLY A 10 18.80 14.25 -0.70
CA GLY A 10 18.76 15.56 -0.04
C GLY A 10 17.40 16.24 -0.01
N VAL A 11 16.32 15.57 -0.41
CA VAL A 11 14.97 16.14 -0.30
C VAL A 11 14.54 16.18 1.18
N PRO A 12 14.20 17.35 1.75
CA PRO A 12 13.67 17.46 3.12
C PRO A 12 12.37 16.66 3.27
N GLU A 13 12.19 16.00 4.41
CA GLU A 13 11.04 15.12 4.64
C GLU A 13 9.69 15.86 4.60
N ASP A 14 9.66 17.09 5.11
CA ASP A 14 8.52 18.01 5.11
C ASP A 14 8.20 18.62 3.73
N HIS A 15 9.10 18.45 2.76
CA HIS A 15 8.88 18.80 1.36
C HIS A 15 8.30 17.65 0.55
N ILE A 16 8.08 16.48 1.17
CA ILE A 16 7.48 15.33 0.50
C ILE A 16 5.99 15.29 0.82
N LEU A 17 5.18 15.27 -0.23
CA LEU A 17 3.74 15.02 -0.15
C LEU A 17 3.47 13.62 -0.68
N PHE A 18 3.00 12.72 0.19
CA PHE A 18 2.55 11.39 -0.23
C PHE A 18 1.05 11.44 -0.53
N LEU A 19 0.73 11.60 -1.81
CA LEU A 19 -0.64 11.60 -2.32
C LEU A 19 -1.04 10.18 -2.75
N ASN A 20 -2.15 9.68 -2.23
CA ASN A 20 -2.73 8.40 -2.64
C ASN A 20 -4.26 8.46 -2.72
N ILE A 21 -4.89 7.46 -3.32
CA ILE A 21 -6.36 7.40 -3.48
C ILE A 21 -7.00 6.73 -2.26
N ILE A 22 -6.43 5.61 -1.81
CA ILE A 22 -6.97 4.79 -0.73
C ILE A 22 -5.84 4.27 0.15
N ALA A 23 -6.06 4.24 1.46
CA ALA A 23 -5.11 3.70 2.43
C ALA A 23 -5.82 2.89 3.52
N SER A 24 -5.08 2.01 4.19
CA SER A 24 -5.51 1.36 5.43
C SER A 24 -5.00 2.12 6.66
N PRO A 25 -5.63 1.98 7.84
CA PRO A 25 -5.16 2.63 9.06
C PRO A 25 -3.75 2.20 9.45
N GLU A 26 -3.41 0.91 9.24
CA GLU A 26 -2.08 0.36 9.50
C GLU A 26 -1.03 0.98 8.57
N GLY A 27 -1.38 1.16 7.28
CA GLY A 27 -0.51 1.78 6.29
C GLY A 27 -0.20 3.25 6.63
N VAL A 28 -1.23 4.03 6.98
CA VAL A 28 -1.07 5.43 7.39
C VAL A 28 -0.27 5.54 8.68
N ASN A 29 -0.58 4.73 9.70
CA ASN A 29 0.13 4.77 10.97
C ASN A 29 1.62 4.41 10.84
N ASN A 30 1.93 3.41 10.00
CA ASN A 30 3.32 3.05 9.69
C ASN A 30 4.05 4.21 9.00
N PHE A 31 3.40 4.88 8.04
CA PHE A 31 3.98 6.03 7.36
C PHE A 31 4.21 7.21 8.30
N ALA A 32 3.22 7.55 9.14
CA ALA A 32 3.29 8.63 10.11
C ALA A 32 4.39 8.38 11.17
N THR A 33 4.53 7.13 11.62
CA THR A 33 5.59 6.77 12.59
C THR A 33 6.98 6.85 11.97
N LYS A 34 7.12 6.40 10.71
CA LYS A 34 8.42 6.32 10.03
C LYS A 34 8.90 7.66 9.45
N PHE A 35 7.97 8.52 9.05
CA PHE A 35 8.22 9.82 8.41
C PHE A 35 7.31 10.90 9.04
N PRO A 36 7.54 11.29 10.30
CA PRO A 36 6.62 12.15 11.05
C PRO A 36 6.48 13.58 10.51
N ARG A 37 7.41 14.06 9.66
CA ARG A 37 7.32 15.39 9.04
C ARG A 37 6.69 15.36 7.64
N LEU A 38 6.58 14.19 7.03
CA LEU A 38 6.00 14.01 5.70
C LEU A 38 4.48 14.22 5.78
N LYS A 39 3.90 14.87 4.77
CA LYS A 39 2.45 15.05 4.68
C LYS A 39 1.83 13.91 3.87
N VAL A 40 0.84 13.23 4.45
CA VAL A 40 0.03 12.22 3.75
C VAL A 40 -1.31 12.83 3.39
N VAL A 41 -1.70 12.73 2.12
CA VAL A 41 -3.02 13.11 1.63
C VAL A 41 -3.63 11.90 0.95
N THR A 42 -4.82 11.50 1.40
CA THR A 42 -5.56 10.38 0.85
C THR A 42 -7.03 10.74 0.67
N ALA A 43 -7.69 10.18 -0.34
CA ALA A 43 -9.12 10.40 -0.54
C ALA A 43 -9.96 9.54 0.42
N PHE A 44 -9.53 8.31 0.72
CA PHE A 44 -10.24 7.38 1.59
C PHE A 44 -9.30 6.61 2.53
N ILE A 45 -9.74 6.43 3.78
CA ILE A 45 -9.14 5.50 4.72
C ILE A 45 -10.17 4.41 4.99
N ASP A 46 -9.84 3.19 4.56
CA ASP A 46 -10.72 2.03 4.68
C ASP A 46 -10.49 1.26 6.00
N GLN A 47 -11.17 0.14 6.20
CA GLN A 47 -11.28 -0.49 7.52
C GLN A 47 -9.96 -1.10 8.00
N GLY A 48 -9.16 -1.61 7.07
CA GLY A 48 -7.93 -2.32 7.41
C GLY A 48 -7.38 -3.10 6.24
N LEU A 49 -6.44 -3.98 6.57
CA LEU A 49 -5.96 -5.00 5.66
C LEU A 49 -6.64 -6.34 5.99
N ASP A 50 -6.85 -7.19 4.99
CA ASP A 50 -7.31 -8.54 5.23
C ASP A 50 -6.21 -9.43 5.86
N GLU A 51 -6.64 -10.41 6.65
CA GLU A 51 -5.75 -11.40 7.26
C GLU A 51 -5.30 -12.48 6.25
N LYS A 52 -5.80 -12.41 5.01
CA LYS A 52 -5.72 -13.50 4.03
C LYS A 52 -4.53 -13.33 3.08
N LYS A 53 -3.57 -14.25 3.20
CA LYS A 53 -2.59 -14.58 2.13
C LYS A 53 -3.24 -15.34 0.96
N TYR A 54 -4.43 -14.94 0.49
CA TYR A 54 -5.24 -15.79 -0.40
C TYR A 54 -5.16 -15.32 -1.86
N ASP A 55 -4.54 -16.16 -2.67
CA ASP A 55 -4.58 -16.12 -4.13
C ASP A 55 -5.98 -16.47 -4.63
N SER A 56 -6.68 -15.49 -5.19
CA SER A 56 -7.99 -15.66 -5.81
C SER A 56 -7.95 -16.45 -7.14
N ARG A 57 -6.75 -16.81 -7.64
CA ARG A 57 -6.53 -17.55 -8.89
C ARG A 57 -6.17 -19.03 -8.68
N ALA A 58 -6.11 -19.54 -7.45
CA ALA A 58 -5.73 -20.92 -7.18
C ALA A 58 -6.88 -21.93 -7.46
N THR A 59 -7.18 -22.18 -8.75
CA THR A 59 -8.03 -23.30 -9.18
C THR A 59 -7.30 -24.64 -9.23
N ASN A 60 -5.99 -24.70 -8.92
CA ASN A 60 -5.26 -25.95 -8.78
C ASN A 60 -4.21 -25.86 -7.66
N LYS A 61 -4.27 -26.81 -6.72
CA LYS A 61 -3.32 -27.00 -5.61
C LYS A 61 -1.93 -27.44 -6.09
N VAL A 62 -1.25 -26.60 -6.87
CA VAL A 62 0.20 -26.69 -7.00
C VAL A 62 0.76 -25.60 -6.10
N LYS A 63 1.57 -26.04 -5.15
CA LYS A 63 2.28 -25.26 -4.14
C LYS A 63 3.19 -24.24 -4.83
N LEU A 64 2.63 -23.13 -5.30
CA LEU A 64 3.41 -21.93 -5.57
C LEU A 64 3.77 -21.31 -4.23
N GLU A 65 5.01 -20.88 -4.14
CA GLU A 65 5.60 -20.13 -3.04
C GLU A 65 4.85 -18.79 -2.93
N LEU A 66 3.67 -18.83 -2.28
CA LEU A 66 2.67 -17.78 -2.30
C LEU A 66 3.18 -16.54 -1.54
N THR A 67 3.61 -15.56 -2.32
CA THR A 67 3.84 -14.20 -1.85
C THR A 67 2.54 -13.71 -1.23
N SER A 68 2.61 -13.35 0.04
CA SER A 68 1.46 -12.99 0.85
C SER A 68 0.96 -11.61 0.42
N VAL A 69 -0.04 -11.57 -0.47
CA VAL A 69 -0.69 -10.30 -0.86
C VAL A 69 -1.81 -10.03 0.13
N SER A 70 -1.74 -8.90 0.82
CA SER A 70 -2.83 -8.38 1.63
C SER A 70 -3.52 -7.25 0.86
N TYR A 71 -4.85 -7.23 0.88
CA TYR A 71 -5.67 -6.21 0.28
C TYR A 71 -6.26 -5.28 1.34
N ILE A 72 -6.49 -4.03 0.96
CA ILE A 72 -7.30 -3.11 1.75
C ILE A 72 -8.75 -3.60 1.69
N ILE A 73 -9.47 -3.55 2.82
CA ILE A 73 -10.89 -3.95 2.91
C ILE A 73 -11.76 -2.77 3.38
N PRO A 74 -12.91 -2.50 2.74
CA PRO A 74 -13.47 -3.17 1.55
C PRO A 74 -12.63 -2.98 0.27
N GLY A 75 -11.85 -1.90 0.19
CA GLY A 75 -10.83 -1.67 -0.83
C GLY A 75 -11.32 -1.60 -2.26
N LEU A 76 -10.35 -1.70 -3.18
CA LEU A 76 -10.57 -1.62 -4.63
C LEU A 76 -10.00 -2.86 -5.36
N GLY A 77 -9.60 -3.91 -4.65
CA GLY A 77 -8.82 -5.02 -5.22
C GLY A 77 -7.43 -4.54 -5.69
N ASP A 78 -6.84 -5.26 -6.65
CA ASP A 78 -5.59 -4.84 -7.27
C ASP A 78 -5.83 -3.66 -8.22
N PHE A 79 -5.32 -2.47 -7.87
CA PHE A 79 -5.49 -1.28 -8.69
C PHE A 79 -4.74 -1.39 -10.02
N GLY A 80 -3.56 -2.02 -10.05
CA GLY A 80 -2.74 -2.15 -11.25
C GLY A 80 -3.43 -3.02 -12.30
N ASP A 81 -3.84 -4.23 -11.90
CA ASP A 81 -4.55 -5.16 -12.77
C ASP A 81 -5.85 -4.55 -13.30
N ARG A 82 -6.63 -3.90 -12.41
CA ARG A 82 -7.92 -3.30 -12.78
C ARG A 82 -7.79 -2.09 -13.69
N PHE A 83 -6.78 -1.23 -13.46
CA PHE A 83 -6.62 0.00 -14.22
C PHE A 83 -5.94 -0.25 -15.57
N TYR A 84 -4.94 -1.13 -15.61
CA TYR A 84 -4.16 -1.39 -16.82
C TYR A 84 -4.63 -2.62 -17.61
N THR A 85 -5.64 -3.36 -17.14
CA THR A 85 -6.18 -4.56 -17.80
C THR A 85 -5.10 -5.62 -18.10
N ILE A 86 -4.17 -5.79 -17.15
CA ILE A 86 -3.06 -6.75 -17.21
C ILE A 86 -3.37 -8.03 -16.43
#